data_AF-A0A3P3VHS0-F1
#
_entry.id   AF-A0A3P3VHS0-F1
#
_cell.length_a   1.000
_cell.length_b   1.000
_cell.length_c   1.000
_cell.angle_alpha   90.00
_cell.angle_beta   90.00
_cell.angle_gamma   90.00
#
_symmetry.space_group_name_H-M   'P 1'
#
loop_
_entity.id
_entity.type
_entity.pdbx_description
1 polymer ?
#
loop_
_entity_poly.entity_id
_entity_poly.type
_entity_poly.pdbx_seq_one_letter_code
_entity_poly.pdbx_strand_id
1 'polypeptide(L)'
;MMNTPKQLACILLLASSTQALGDQNQALIDQARMAAPSMVSAEATIVYQGKVLHQGTNGWTCMPETLPGDNSPICNDPTWMQMLQAVGSKAPFETQGLGFSYMLGGDGGVSNSDPYHPDHRSAKDFIKEGPHLMLIVPRAALEGITDDPHAGGPYVMWRDTPYAHIMIPVGARD
;
A
#
# COMPACT_ATOMS: atom_id res chain seq x y z
N MET A 1 -3.13 66.35 32.93
CA MET A 1 -3.87 65.12 33.32
C MET A 1 -4.19 64.38 32.04
N MET A 2 -3.38 63.37 31.72
CA MET A 2 -3.47 62.59 30.46
C MET A 2 -4.38 61.38 30.67
N ASN A 3 -5.38 61.22 29.79
CA ASN A 3 -6.17 60.02 29.62
C ASN A 3 -5.34 58.94 28.91
N THR A 4 -5.41 57.68 29.37
CA THR A 4 -4.88 56.53 28.62
C THR A 4 -5.95 55.43 28.58
N PRO A 5 -6.30 54.90 27.40
CA PRO A 5 -7.34 53.89 27.27
C PRO A 5 -6.80 52.48 27.58
N LYS A 6 -7.65 51.65 28.18
CA LYS A 6 -7.42 50.21 28.39
C LYS A 6 -7.35 49.50 27.04
N GLN A 7 -6.19 48.99 26.66
CA GLN A 7 -6.08 48.03 25.55
C GLN A 7 -6.50 46.65 26.04
N LEU A 8 -7.64 46.19 25.54
CA LEU A 8 -8.11 44.82 25.68
C LEU A 8 -7.30 43.97 24.69
N ALA A 9 -6.37 43.16 25.19
CA ALA A 9 -5.60 42.25 24.36
C ALA A 9 -6.48 41.04 23.96
N CYS A 10 -6.91 41.02 22.69
CA CYS A 10 -7.43 39.81 22.05
C CYS A 10 -6.26 38.85 21.79
N ILE A 11 -6.11 37.85 22.66
CA ILE A 11 -5.28 36.68 22.39
C ILE A 11 -6.06 35.80 21.40
N LEU A 12 -5.80 35.96 20.10
CA LEU A 12 -6.32 35.08 19.05
C LEU A 12 -5.47 33.80 18.99
N LEU A 13 -6.18 32.68 19.09
CA LEU A 13 -5.68 31.31 19.14
C LEU A 13 -4.84 30.94 17.89
N LEU A 14 -3.59 30.54 18.13
CA LEU A 14 -2.69 29.93 17.13
C LEU A 14 -2.73 28.39 17.13
N ALA A 15 -3.80 27.77 17.65
CA ALA A 15 -3.87 26.33 17.93
C ALA A 15 -4.40 25.45 16.76
N SER A 16 -4.66 26.02 15.57
CA SER A 16 -5.42 25.32 14.52
C SER A 16 -4.58 24.37 13.64
N SER A 17 -3.30 24.68 13.43
CA SER A 17 -2.49 23.97 12.42
C SER A 17 -1.99 22.59 12.87
N THR A 18 -1.72 22.42 14.17
CA THR A 18 -1.23 21.14 14.72
C THR A 18 -2.32 20.08 14.82
N GLN A 19 -3.55 20.49 15.14
CA GLN A 19 -4.72 19.61 15.19
C GLN A 19 -5.05 19.06 13.80
N ALA A 20 -5.14 19.93 12.79
CA ALA A 20 -5.43 19.51 11.41
C ALA A 20 -4.39 18.54 10.83
N LEU A 21 -3.09 18.73 11.14
CA LEU A 21 -2.04 17.81 10.71
C LEU A 21 -2.10 16.47 11.47
N GLY A 22 -2.48 16.51 12.76
CA GLY A 22 -2.74 15.31 13.55
C GLY A 22 -3.88 14.48 12.98
N ASP A 23 -5.01 15.12 12.68
CA ASP A 23 -6.20 14.48 12.10
C ASP A 23 -5.90 13.87 10.72
N GLN A 24 -5.13 14.57 9.88
CA GLN A 24 -4.70 14.05 8.58
C GLN A 24 -3.81 12.80 8.73
N ASN A 25 -2.83 12.83 9.64
CA ASN A 25 -1.97 11.66 9.88
C ASN A 25 -2.78 10.49 10.41
N GLN A 26 -3.78 10.74 11.28
CA GLN A 26 -4.64 9.69 11.80
C GLN A 26 -5.48 9.04 10.70
N ALA A 27 -6.09 9.83 9.81
CA ALA A 27 -6.84 9.29 8.67
C ALA A 27 -5.97 8.41 7.76
N LEU A 28 -4.71 8.81 7.51
CA LEU A 28 -3.75 8.01 6.75
C LEU A 28 -3.37 6.71 7.48
N ILE A 29 -3.19 6.77 8.80
CA ILE A 29 -2.92 5.57 9.63
C ILE A 29 -4.10 4.60 9.57
N ASP A 30 -5.32 5.10 9.71
CA ASP A 30 -6.52 4.27 9.68
C ASP A 30 -6.72 3.63 8.31
N GLN A 31 -6.52 4.40 7.22
CA GLN A 31 -6.54 3.88 5.86
C GLN A 31 -5.51 2.78 5.65
N ALA A 32 -4.25 3.00 6.05
CA ALA A 32 -3.19 2.00 5.92
C ALA A 32 -3.53 0.70 6.68
N ARG A 33 -4.20 0.80 7.83
CA ARG A 33 -4.60 -0.35 8.63
C ARG A 33 -5.71 -1.19 8.00
N MET A 34 -6.51 -0.61 7.10
CA MET A 34 -7.53 -1.34 6.33
C MET A 34 -6.94 -2.34 5.34
N ALA A 35 -5.65 -2.21 4.99
CA ALA A 35 -4.97 -3.12 4.08
C ALA A 35 -4.97 -4.59 4.54
N ALA A 36 -4.99 -4.84 5.85
CA ALA A 36 -4.78 -6.17 6.42
C ALA A 36 -5.63 -6.40 7.69
N PRO A 37 -5.81 -7.66 8.13
CA PRO A 37 -6.47 -7.95 9.39
C PRO A 37 -5.74 -7.29 10.56
N SER A 38 -6.46 -6.94 11.63
CA SER A 38 -5.87 -6.21 12.77
C SER A 38 -4.69 -6.93 13.43
N MET A 39 -4.66 -8.26 13.42
CA MET A 39 -3.51 -9.05 13.90
C MET A 39 -2.20 -8.79 13.11
N VAL A 40 -2.31 -8.27 11.88
CA VAL A 40 -1.20 -7.82 11.04
C VAL A 40 -1.01 -6.30 11.17
N SER A 41 -2.07 -5.52 10.96
CA SER A 41 -1.95 -4.07 10.79
C SER A 41 -1.88 -3.25 12.08
N ALA A 42 -2.34 -3.77 13.22
CA ALA A 42 -2.41 -2.98 14.46
C ALA A 42 -1.02 -2.52 14.94
N GLU A 43 -0.04 -3.42 14.87
CA GLU A 43 1.34 -3.24 15.34
C GLU A 43 2.35 -3.05 14.18
N ALA A 44 1.85 -2.81 12.97
CA ALA A 44 2.68 -2.56 11.79
C ALA A 44 3.27 -1.16 11.80
N THR A 45 4.44 -0.99 11.18
CA THR A 45 4.97 0.34 10.90
C THR A 45 4.12 0.97 9.79
N ILE A 46 3.69 2.21 9.98
CA ILE A 46 2.91 2.94 8.98
C ILE A 46 3.80 3.96 8.30
N VAL A 47 3.93 3.86 6.98
CA VAL A 47 4.71 4.75 6.13
C VAL A 47 3.82 5.45 5.13
N TYR A 48 4.07 6.73 4.90
CA TYR A 48 3.43 7.51 3.85
C TYR A 48 4.49 8.40 3.19
N GLN A 49 4.70 8.22 1.87
CA GLN A 49 5.64 9.02 1.07
C GLN A 49 7.04 9.13 1.71
N GLY A 50 7.57 8.01 2.19
CA GLY A 50 8.88 7.93 2.84
C GLY A 50 8.94 8.41 4.29
N LYS A 51 7.83 8.94 4.84
CA LYS A 51 7.73 9.35 6.24
C LYS A 51 7.08 8.25 7.08
N VAL A 52 7.70 7.90 8.20
CA VAL A 52 7.08 7.05 9.23
C VAL A 52 6.04 7.89 9.99
N LEU A 53 4.77 7.48 9.91
CA LEU A 53 3.67 8.09 10.66
C LEU A 53 3.44 7.39 12.00
N HIS A 54 3.73 6.08 12.06
CA HIS A 54 3.64 5.27 13.26
C HIS A 54 4.72 4.19 13.23
N GLN A 55 5.47 4.02 14.32
CA GLN A 55 6.49 3.00 14.45
C GLN A 55 5.87 1.72 15.01
N GLY A 56 5.92 0.63 14.24
CA GLY A 56 5.39 -0.67 14.65
C GLY A 56 6.45 -1.56 15.31
N THR A 57 6.00 -2.74 15.74
CA THR A 57 6.80 -3.73 16.50
C THR A 57 6.76 -5.15 15.93
N ASN A 58 5.91 -5.44 14.93
CA ASN A 58 5.69 -6.79 14.42
C ASN A 58 6.38 -7.11 13.08
N GLY A 59 7.20 -6.18 12.56
CA GLY A 59 7.95 -6.35 11.31
C GLY A 59 7.17 -6.08 10.02
N TRP A 60 5.86 -5.85 10.08
CA TRP A 60 5.06 -5.44 8.92
C TRP A 60 5.16 -3.94 8.66
N THR A 61 5.01 -3.57 7.39
CA THR A 61 4.91 -2.17 6.95
C THR A 61 3.63 -1.96 6.15
N CYS A 62 2.73 -1.11 6.64
CA CYS A 62 1.53 -0.73 5.89
C CYS A 62 1.62 0.71 5.35
N MET A 63 0.99 0.93 4.20
CA MET A 63 0.93 2.21 3.49
C MET A 63 -0.52 2.49 3.08
N PRO A 64 -0.99 3.75 3.13
CA PRO A 64 -2.37 4.11 2.81
C PRO A 64 -2.69 4.14 1.31
N GLU A 65 -1.66 4.15 0.48
CA GLU A 65 -1.73 4.15 -0.99
C GLU A 65 -0.63 3.24 -1.54
N THR A 66 -0.87 2.64 -2.71
CA THR A 66 0.10 1.78 -3.41
C THR A 66 0.79 2.56 -4.53
N LEU A 67 -0.01 3.28 -5.31
CA LEU A 67 0.41 4.31 -6.25
C LEU A 67 -0.02 5.70 -5.75
N PRO A 68 0.69 6.78 -6.11
CA PRO A 68 0.34 8.12 -5.64
C PRO A 68 -1.12 8.50 -5.93
N GLY A 69 -1.89 8.74 -4.87
CA GLY A 69 -3.28 9.18 -4.92
C GLY A 69 -4.31 8.08 -5.21
N ASP A 70 -3.92 6.80 -5.26
CA ASP A 70 -4.85 5.70 -5.56
C ASP A 70 -5.74 5.29 -4.37
N ASN A 71 -5.39 5.74 -3.16
CA ASN A 71 -6.04 5.37 -1.90
C ASN A 71 -6.20 3.85 -1.71
N SER A 72 -5.31 3.05 -2.30
CA SER A 72 -5.35 1.59 -2.24
C SER A 72 -4.36 1.11 -1.18
N PRO A 73 -4.83 0.80 0.05
CA PRO A 73 -3.93 0.53 1.15
C PRO A 73 -3.32 -0.87 1.00
N ILE A 74 -2.03 -0.96 1.32
CA ILE A 74 -1.23 -2.19 1.20
C ILE A 74 -0.46 -2.43 2.49
N CYS A 75 -0.34 -3.69 2.93
CA CYS A 75 0.50 -4.05 4.06
C CYS A 75 1.41 -5.23 3.75
N ASN A 76 2.70 -5.03 3.97
CA ASN A 76 3.77 -5.84 3.40
C ASN A 76 4.65 -6.40 4.51
N ASP A 77 5.06 -7.65 4.35
CA ASP A 77 6.13 -8.21 5.15
C ASP A 77 7.51 -7.70 4.65
N PRO A 78 8.61 -8.05 5.34
CA PRO A 78 9.95 -7.60 4.95
C PRO A 78 10.38 -8.04 3.55
N THR A 79 9.99 -9.23 3.09
CA THR A 79 10.36 -9.74 1.77
C THR A 79 9.62 -9.00 0.66
N TRP A 80 8.34 -8.71 0.87
CA TRP A 80 7.57 -7.89 -0.07
C TRP A 80 8.09 -6.45 -0.12
N MET A 81 8.51 -5.88 1.01
CA MET A 81 9.16 -4.56 1.00
C MET A 81 10.46 -4.53 0.18
N GLN A 82 11.24 -5.61 0.18
CA GLN A 82 12.42 -5.74 -0.70
C GLN A 82 11.99 -5.79 -2.18
N MET A 83 10.91 -6.50 -2.50
CA MET A 83 10.36 -6.55 -3.87
C MET A 83 9.90 -5.16 -4.33
N LEU A 84 9.16 -4.42 -3.50
CA LEU A 84 8.74 -3.05 -3.83
C LEU A 84 9.93 -2.10 -4.05
N GLN A 85 11.00 -2.22 -3.25
CA GLN A 85 12.22 -1.45 -3.46
C GLN A 85 12.88 -1.79 -4.80
N ALA A 86 12.92 -3.07 -5.17
CA ALA A 86 13.48 -3.53 -6.43
C ALA A 86 12.66 -3.03 -7.63
N VAL A 87 11.32 -3.10 -7.57
CA VAL A 87 10.43 -2.52 -8.60
C VAL A 87 10.67 -1.02 -8.74
N GLY A 88 10.68 -0.28 -7.63
CA GLY A 88 10.85 1.18 -7.66
C GLY A 88 12.22 1.64 -8.20
N SER A 89 13.25 0.82 -8.03
CA SER A 89 14.60 1.08 -8.56
C SER A 89 14.92 0.39 -9.88
N LYS A 90 13.96 -0.38 -10.43
CA LYS A 90 14.15 -1.27 -11.60
C LYS A 90 15.33 -2.22 -11.44
N ALA A 91 15.58 -2.66 -10.21
CA ALA A 91 16.63 -3.63 -9.88
C ALA A 91 16.11 -5.07 -9.98
N PRO A 92 16.97 -6.06 -10.27
CA PRO A 92 16.60 -7.47 -10.15
C PRO A 92 16.13 -7.81 -8.73
N PHE A 93 15.19 -8.75 -8.64
CA PHE A 93 14.72 -9.31 -7.37
C PHE A 93 14.69 -10.84 -7.49
N GLU A 94 15.23 -11.51 -6.48
CA GLU A 94 15.15 -12.95 -6.32
C GLU A 94 15.03 -13.27 -4.83
N THR A 95 14.30 -14.34 -4.51
CA THR A 95 14.19 -14.82 -3.14
C THR A 95 14.07 -16.34 -3.12
N GLN A 96 14.58 -16.95 -2.05
CA GLN A 96 14.36 -18.35 -1.72
C GLN A 96 13.24 -18.53 -0.68
N GLY A 97 12.79 -17.43 -0.07
CA GLY A 97 11.74 -17.41 0.93
C GLY A 97 10.38 -17.01 0.35
N LEU A 98 9.38 -17.06 1.21
CA LEU A 98 8.05 -16.52 0.92
C LEU A 98 8.01 -15.04 1.29
N GLY A 99 7.18 -14.27 0.59
CA GLY A 99 6.85 -12.90 0.94
C GLY A 99 5.35 -12.66 0.84
N PHE A 100 4.76 -12.02 1.83
CA PHE A 100 3.32 -11.81 1.92
C PHE A 100 2.97 -10.32 1.86
N SER A 101 1.89 -10.01 1.16
CA SER A 101 1.28 -8.69 1.17
C SER A 101 -0.24 -8.77 1.13
N TYR A 102 -0.91 -7.87 1.84
CA TYR A 102 -2.36 -7.75 1.87
C TYR A 102 -2.82 -6.43 1.25
N MET A 103 -3.90 -6.51 0.47
CA MET A 103 -4.69 -5.38 -0.02
C MET A 103 -6.18 -5.69 0.16
N LEU A 104 -6.62 -5.80 1.42
CA LEU A 104 -8.01 -6.13 1.75
C LEU A 104 -9.02 -5.02 1.44
N GLY A 105 -8.53 -3.80 1.16
CA GLY A 105 -9.35 -2.71 0.63
C GLY A 105 -9.55 -2.75 -0.89
N GLY A 106 -8.91 -3.68 -1.59
CA GLY A 106 -8.81 -3.68 -3.06
C GLY A 106 -7.72 -2.75 -3.58
N ASP A 107 -7.52 -2.77 -4.91
CA ASP A 107 -6.52 -1.95 -5.59
C ASP A 107 -7.10 -0.92 -6.58
N GLY A 108 -6.22 -0.06 -7.09
CA GLY A 108 -6.50 0.96 -8.10
C GLY A 108 -6.44 0.44 -9.54
N GLY A 109 -6.06 -0.82 -9.71
CA GLY A 109 -5.83 -1.52 -10.97
C GLY A 109 -4.50 -1.24 -11.64
N VAL A 110 -3.92 -2.29 -12.22
CA VAL A 110 -2.62 -2.29 -12.90
C VAL A 110 -2.66 -3.13 -14.18
N SER A 111 -1.57 -3.08 -14.97
CA SER A 111 -1.35 -4.09 -16.02
C SER A 111 -0.94 -5.39 -15.36
N ASN A 112 -1.58 -6.49 -15.76
CA ASN A 112 -1.29 -7.80 -15.22
C ASN A 112 0.10 -8.34 -15.65
N SER A 113 0.65 -7.88 -16.77
CA SER A 113 1.93 -8.36 -17.30
C SER A 113 3.08 -7.37 -17.13
N ASP A 114 2.81 -6.06 -17.09
CA ASP A 114 3.85 -5.02 -17.09
C ASP A 114 3.75 -4.06 -15.88
N PRO A 115 4.64 -4.20 -14.87
CA PRO A 115 4.70 -3.26 -13.73
C PRO A 115 5.09 -1.84 -14.13
N TYR A 116 5.56 -1.63 -15.36
CA TYR A 116 6.03 -0.34 -15.86
C TYR A 116 5.16 0.24 -16.98
N HIS A 117 3.95 -0.32 -17.20
CA HIS A 117 3.03 0.21 -18.21
C HIS A 117 2.76 1.70 -17.92
N PRO A 118 2.98 2.61 -18.90
CA PRO A 118 2.95 4.06 -18.65
C PRO A 118 1.57 4.60 -18.26
N ASP A 119 0.52 3.90 -18.65
CA ASP A 119 -0.87 4.17 -18.25
C ASP A 119 -1.60 2.86 -18.02
N HIS A 120 -1.55 2.35 -16.78
CA HIS A 120 -2.15 1.06 -16.45
C HIS A 120 -3.61 0.93 -16.88
N ARG A 121 -4.41 2.01 -16.80
CA ARG A 121 -5.85 1.98 -17.13
C ARG A 121 -6.13 1.70 -18.60
N SER A 122 -5.18 1.98 -19.49
CA SER A 122 -5.29 1.66 -20.92
C SER A 122 -4.57 0.37 -21.33
N ALA A 123 -3.97 -0.34 -20.38
CA ALA A 123 -3.35 -1.62 -20.66
C ALA A 123 -4.40 -2.64 -21.15
N LYS A 124 -4.03 -3.43 -22.17
CA LYS A 124 -4.93 -4.45 -22.73
C LYS A 124 -5.33 -5.51 -21.70
N ASP A 125 -4.45 -5.76 -20.76
CA ASP A 125 -4.57 -6.71 -19.66
C ASP A 125 -4.77 -6.00 -18.31
N PHE A 126 -5.41 -4.83 -18.34
CA PHE A 126 -5.79 -4.11 -17.14
C PHE A 126 -6.65 -5.00 -16.25
N ILE A 127 -6.25 -5.10 -14.99
CA ILE A 127 -7.01 -5.76 -13.94
C ILE A 127 -7.07 -4.84 -12.73
N LYS A 128 -8.26 -4.71 -12.18
CA LYS A 128 -8.51 -4.09 -10.87
C LYS A 128 -9.02 -5.19 -9.95
N GLU A 129 -8.26 -5.49 -8.90
CA GLU A 129 -8.60 -6.54 -7.96
C GLU A 129 -9.40 -5.99 -6.78
N GLY A 130 -10.32 -6.82 -6.27
CA GLY A 130 -11.00 -6.57 -5.01
C GLY A 130 -10.10 -6.90 -3.82
N PRO A 131 -10.66 -7.21 -2.63
CA PRO A 131 -9.86 -7.69 -1.51
C PRO A 131 -9.02 -8.91 -1.89
N HIS A 132 -7.71 -8.84 -1.70
CA HIS A 132 -6.79 -9.93 -2.06
C HIS A 132 -5.55 -10.01 -1.17
N LEU A 133 -4.92 -11.19 -1.20
CA LEU A 133 -3.57 -11.45 -0.69
C LEU A 133 -2.63 -11.61 -1.88
N MET A 134 -1.40 -11.17 -1.73
CA MET A 134 -0.34 -11.40 -2.69
C MET A 134 0.80 -12.19 -2.05
N LEU A 135 1.36 -13.12 -2.82
CA LEU A 135 2.37 -14.07 -2.35
C LEU A 135 3.55 -14.14 -3.32
N ILE A 136 4.72 -13.78 -2.83
CA ILE A 136 6.00 -14.09 -3.45
C ILE A 136 6.39 -15.52 -3.07
N VAL A 137 6.80 -16.29 -4.08
CA VAL A 137 7.38 -17.63 -3.94
C VAL A 137 8.65 -17.71 -4.78
N PRO A 138 9.53 -18.69 -4.54
CA PRO A 138 10.58 -19.02 -5.49
C PRO A 138 9.99 -19.28 -6.88
N ARG A 139 10.65 -18.80 -7.95
CA ARG A 139 10.09 -18.80 -9.31
C ARG A 139 9.63 -20.17 -9.81
N ALA A 140 10.32 -21.25 -9.41
CA ALA A 140 9.94 -22.62 -9.75
C ALA A 140 8.56 -23.02 -9.20
N ALA A 141 8.10 -22.43 -8.09
CA ALA A 141 6.80 -22.71 -7.50
C ALA A 141 5.63 -22.04 -8.23
N LEU A 142 5.90 -21.20 -9.25
CA LEU A 142 4.87 -20.60 -10.11
C LEU A 142 4.45 -21.52 -11.27
N GLU A 143 5.17 -22.65 -11.47
CA GLU A 143 4.87 -23.61 -12.53
C GLU A 143 3.45 -24.18 -12.37
N GLY A 144 2.68 -24.16 -13.46
CA GLY A 144 1.31 -24.69 -13.49
C GLY A 144 0.23 -23.75 -12.94
N ILE A 145 0.58 -22.59 -12.37
CA ILE A 145 -0.39 -21.54 -12.02
C ILE A 145 -0.69 -20.72 -13.27
N THR A 146 -1.95 -20.43 -13.56
CA THR A 146 -2.37 -19.57 -14.68
C THR A 146 -1.99 -18.10 -14.45
N ASP A 147 -1.87 -17.28 -15.50
CA ASP A 147 -1.80 -15.82 -15.41
C ASP A 147 -3.12 -15.14 -15.80
N ASP A 148 -4.14 -15.91 -16.16
CA ASP A 148 -5.48 -15.39 -16.43
C ASP A 148 -6.20 -15.04 -15.12
N PRO A 149 -6.44 -13.74 -14.82
CA PRO A 149 -7.15 -13.33 -13.61
C PRO A 149 -8.63 -13.76 -13.61
N HIS A 150 -9.18 -14.24 -14.73
CA HIS A 150 -10.58 -14.67 -14.85
C HIS A 150 -10.78 -16.18 -14.73
N ALA A 151 -9.70 -16.94 -14.51
CA ALA A 151 -9.77 -18.40 -14.38
C ALA A 151 -10.43 -18.90 -13.09
N GLY A 152 -10.84 -18.01 -12.18
CA GLY A 152 -11.61 -18.33 -10.98
C GLY A 152 -10.79 -18.81 -9.77
N GLY A 153 -9.47 -18.63 -9.78
CA GLY A 153 -8.58 -18.98 -8.67
C GLY A 153 -7.35 -18.07 -8.63
N PRO A 154 -6.33 -18.44 -7.83
CA PRO A 154 -5.06 -17.71 -7.82
C PRO A 154 -4.41 -17.67 -9.20
N TYR A 155 -3.78 -16.54 -9.50
CA TYR A 155 -3.11 -16.32 -10.78
C TYR A 155 -1.77 -15.61 -10.57
N VAL A 156 -0.87 -15.73 -11.55
CA VAL A 156 0.43 -15.05 -11.53
C VAL A 156 0.30 -13.69 -12.19
N MET A 157 0.64 -12.64 -11.46
CA MET A 157 0.86 -11.30 -12.00
C MET A 157 2.35 -11.12 -12.34
N TRP A 158 2.62 -10.36 -13.41
CA TRP A 158 3.95 -10.03 -13.93
C TRP A 158 4.83 -11.25 -14.20
N ARG A 159 4.23 -12.34 -14.70
CA ARG A 159 4.85 -13.67 -14.89
C ARG A 159 6.25 -13.60 -15.48
N ASP A 160 6.45 -12.81 -16.53
CA ASP A 160 7.69 -12.79 -17.29
C ASP A 160 8.74 -11.81 -16.74
N THR A 161 8.50 -11.26 -15.56
CA THR A 161 9.41 -10.34 -14.87
C THR A 161 10.06 -10.98 -13.63
N PRO A 162 11.13 -10.38 -13.07
CA PRO A 162 11.68 -10.78 -11.77
C PRO A 162 10.73 -10.58 -10.58
N TYR A 163 9.62 -9.86 -10.76
CA TYR A 163 8.68 -9.49 -9.70
C TYR A 163 7.42 -10.35 -9.70
N ALA A 164 7.43 -11.47 -10.44
CA ALA A 164 6.30 -12.37 -10.54
C ALA A 164 5.83 -12.84 -9.16
N HIS A 165 4.54 -12.71 -8.91
CA HIS A 165 3.91 -13.07 -7.65
C HIS A 165 2.52 -13.62 -7.90
N ILE A 166 2.00 -14.35 -6.91
CA ILE A 166 0.67 -14.94 -6.96
C ILE A 166 -0.31 -13.94 -6.37
N MET A 167 -1.35 -13.62 -7.13
CA MET A 167 -2.54 -12.90 -6.69
C MET A 167 -3.56 -13.92 -6.17
N ILE A 168 -4.09 -13.71 -4.97
CA ILE A 168 -5.06 -14.59 -4.31
C ILE A 168 -6.29 -13.75 -3.96
N PRO A 169 -7.31 -13.70 -4.84
CA PRO A 169 -8.56 -13.01 -4.56
C PRO A 169 -9.28 -13.64 -3.37
N VAL A 170 -9.77 -12.82 -2.43
CA VAL A 170 -10.55 -13.27 -1.26
C VAL A 170 -11.91 -12.57 -1.16
N GLY A 171 -12.21 -11.68 -2.11
CA GLY A 171 -13.48 -10.97 -2.22
C GLY A 171 -13.85 -10.71 -3.67
N ALA A 172 -15.00 -10.09 -3.88
CA ALA A 172 -15.45 -9.68 -5.21
C ALA A 172 -14.62 -8.49 -5.73
N ARG A 173 -14.47 -8.42 -7.06
CA ARG A 173 -13.98 -7.23 -7.77
C ARG A 173 -15.16 -6.27 -7.93
N ASP A 174 -15.12 -5.13 -7.25
CA ASP A 174 -16.13 -4.07 -7.36
C ASP A 174 -15.88 -3.13 -8.55
#